data_AF-A0A1V3Q7W9-F1
#
_entry.id   AF-A0A1V3Q7W9-F1
#
_cell.length_a   1.000
_cell.length_b   1.000
_cell.length_c   1.000
_cell.angle_alpha   90.00
_cell.angle_beta   90.00
_cell.angle_gamma   90.00
#
_symmetry.space_group_name_H-M   'P 1'
#
loop_
_entity.id
_entity.type
_entity.pdbx_description
1 polymer ?
#
loop_
_entity_poly.entity_id
_entity_poly.type
_entity_poly.pdbx_seq_one_letter_code
_entity_poly.pdbx_strand_id
1 'polypeptide(L)'
;MPRFHFSVSQRYALALISVLVLTAAGGIFWYKRAMANASYGPAGSPTSAPADDAQNGTGILLGLARDAMHDGRLVAPAGSNAYEFYLSVLQLEPQNPTAQEALRESFPRAAVEIEHTINTFDLEEARREIDLLREFDSNNFTLALLSGKLSAARNIATKQHEAEAERIQQANADNAARM
;
A
#
# COMPACT_ATOMS: atom_id res chain seq x y z
N MET A 1 -57.67 8.94 -19.91
CA MET A 1 -57.40 8.41 -18.55
C MET A 1 -55.92 8.06 -18.46
N PRO A 2 -55.26 8.39 -17.34
CA PRO A 2 -53.80 8.48 -17.24
C PRO A 2 -53.18 7.19 -16.66
N ARG A 3 -51.86 7.02 -16.85
CA ARG A 3 -50.88 6.84 -15.77
C ARG A 3 -49.46 6.67 -16.33
N PHE A 4 -48.61 7.61 -15.93
CA PHE A 4 -47.16 7.59 -16.03
C PHE A 4 -46.58 6.35 -15.34
N HIS A 5 -45.54 5.73 -15.91
CA HIS A 5 -44.52 5.06 -15.12
C HIS A 5 -43.12 5.32 -15.71
N PHE A 6 -42.45 6.26 -15.05
CA PHE A 6 -41.04 6.33 -14.68
C PHE A 6 -39.89 6.04 -15.67
N SER A 7 -39.04 7.06 -15.70
CA SER A 7 -37.67 7.17 -16.16
C SER A 7 -36.68 6.23 -15.44
N VAL A 8 -35.48 6.13 -16.03
CA VAL A 8 -34.20 5.69 -15.44
C VAL A 8 -34.07 4.18 -15.18
N SER A 9 -33.07 3.53 -15.81
CA SER A 9 -32.16 2.56 -15.16
C SER A 9 -31.40 1.58 -16.08
N GLN A 10 -31.18 1.89 -17.37
CA GLN A 10 -30.21 1.10 -18.17
C GLN A 10 -28.76 1.16 -17.65
N ARG A 11 -28.47 2.03 -16.67
CA ARG A 11 -27.17 2.17 -16.01
C ARG A 11 -26.97 1.23 -14.81
N TYR A 12 -28.01 0.52 -14.36
CA TYR A 12 -27.93 -0.36 -13.18
C TYR A 12 -27.79 -1.84 -13.51
N ALA A 13 -27.94 -2.23 -14.78
CA ALA A 13 -27.73 -3.62 -15.20
C ALA A 13 -26.24 -4.02 -15.22
N LEU A 14 -25.32 -3.07 -15.39
CA LEU A 14 -23.87 -3.31 -15.35
C LEU A 14 -23.24 -3.07 -13.97
N ALA A 15 -23.95 -2.43 -13.05
CA ALA A 15 -23.47 -2.16 -11.68
C ALA A 15 -23.71 -3.33 -10.69
N LEU A 16 -24.54 -4.31 -11.05
CA LEU A 16 -24.86 -5.45 -10.17
C LEU A 16 -23.93 -6.66 -10.34
N ILE A 17 -23.11 -6.71 -11.39
CA ILE A 17 -22.14 -7.80 -11.61
C ILE A 17 -20.79 -7.49 -10.94
N SER A 18 -20.42 -6.22 -10.77
CA SER A 18 -19.19 -5.79 -10.09
C SER A 18 -19.27 -5.85 -8.56
N VAL A 19 -20.47 -5.84 -7.97
CA VAL A 19 -20.65 -5.97 -6.50
C VAL A 19 -20.59 -7.44 -6.04
N LEU A 20 -20.76 -8.42 -6.92
CA LEU A 20 -20.69 -9.85 -6.56
C LEU A 20 -19.26 -10.44 -6.58
N VAL A 21 -18.26 -9.72 -7.11
CA VAL A 21 -16.85 -10.18 -7.14
C VAL A 21 -16.01 -9.54 -6.02
N LEU A 22 -16.58 -8.60 -5.25
CA LEU A 22 -15.88 -7.77 -4.26
C LEU A 22 -16.02 -8.23 -2.79
N THR A 23 -16.26 -9.51 -2.53
CA THR A 23 -16.34 -10.04 -1.14
C THR A 23 -15.54 -11.33 -0.91
N ALA A 24 -14.39 -11.48 -1.56
CA ALA A 24 -13.50 -12.63 -1.33
C ALA A 24 -12.00 -12.28 -1.33
N ALA A 25 -11.59 -11.16 -0.72
CA ALA A 25 -10.16 -10.87 -0.51
C ALA A 25 -9.82 -9.95 0.68
N GLY A 26 -10.81 -9.47 1.45
CA GLY A 26 -10.59 -8.50 2.55
C GLY A 26 -10.59 -9.08 3.97
N GLY A 27 -10.71 -10.41 4.13
CA GLY A 27 -11.03 -11.06 5.40
C GLY A 27 -9.96 -11.98 5.99
N ILE A 28 -8.75 -12.02 5.42
CA ILE A 28 -7.73 -13.01 5.83
C ILE A 28 -6.64 -12.39 6.72
N PHE A 29 -6.61 -11.06 6.87
CA PHE A 29 -5.48 -10.38 7.51
C PHE A 29 -5.61 -10.14 9.03
N TRP A 30 -6.70 -10.50 9.72
CA TRP A 30 -6.83 -10.11 11.15
C TRP A 30 -7.54 -11.05 12.14
N TYR A 31 -7.75 -12.35 11.86
CA TYR A 31 -8.36 -13.27 12.84
C TYR A 31 -7.37 -14.32 13.37
N LYS A 32 -6.43 -13.89 14.23
CA LYS A 32 -5.88 -14.80 15.24
C LYS A 32 -6.82 -14.79 16.45
N ARG A 33 -7.34 -15.97 16.84
CA ARG A 33 -7.41 -16.52 18.22
C ARG A 33 -8.65 -17.40 18.45
N ALA A 34 -8.39 -18.71 18.64
CA ALA A 34 -9.12 -19.70 19.44
C ALA A 34 -10.60 -20.03 19.10
N MET A 35 -10.87 -21.29 18.76
CA MET A 35 -11.54 -22.26 19.65
C MET A 35 -11.38 -23.70 19.12
N ALA A 36 -11.43 -24.63 20.07
CA ALA A 36 -10.93 -25.99 20.04
C ALA A 36 -11.98 -27.05 19.65
N ASN A 37 -11.47 -28.29 19.57
CA ASN A 37 -12.14 -29.60 19.58
C ASN A 37 -12.33 -30.23 18.17
N ALA A 38 -12.06 -31.50 17.92
CA ALA A 38 -12.03 -32.64 18.83
C ALA A 38 -11.05 -33.75 18.38
N SER A 39 -10.45 -34.34 19.41
CA SER A 39 -9.74 -35.60 19.58
C SER A 39 -9.93 -36.71 18.54
N TYR A 40 -8.81 -37.29 18.08
CA TYR A 40 -8.65 -38.74 17.89
C TYR A 40 -7.16 -39.15 17.92
N GLY A 41 -6.82 -40.12 18.77
CA GLY A 41 -5.70 -41.07 18.55
C GLY A 41 -4.35 -40.78 19.21
N PRO A 42 -3.63 -41.80 19.74
CA PRO A 42 -2.63 -41.62 20.81
C PRO A 42 -1.21 -41.31 20.33
N ALA A 43 -0.53 -40.51 21.16
CA ALA A 43 0.91 -40.49 21.43
C ALA A 43 1.88 -40.72 20.24
N GLY A 44 2.12 -39.64 19.49
CA GLY A 44 3.34 -39.45 18.70
C GLY A 44 3.88 -38.03 18.94
N SER A 45 5.09 -37.98 19.51
CA SER A 45 6.05 -36.88 19.72
C SER A 45 5.68 -35.40 19.44
N PRO A 46 6.10 -34.45 20.29
CA PRO A 46 5.83 -33.03 20.09
C PRO A 46 6.70 -32.42 18.97
N THR A 47 6.06 -31.60 18.13
CA THR A 47 6.52 -30.26 17.73
C THR A 47 7.84 -30.15 16.96
N SER A 48 7.76 -30.14 15.62
CA SER A 48 8.72 -29.44 14.74
C SER A 48 8.08 -28.80 13.48
N ALA A 49 6.75 -28.84 13.34
CA ALA A 49 6.06 -28.32 12.15
C ALA A 49 6.19 -26.79 11.88
N PRO A 50 6.14 -25.89 12.88
CA PRO A 50 6.16 -24.45 12.58
C PRO A 50 7.53 -23.90 12.17
N ALA A 51 8.62 -24.59 12.52
CA ALA A 51 9.96 -24.15 12.18
C ALA A 51 10.26 -24.42 10.70
N ASP A 52 10.00 -25.63 10.21
CA ASP A 52 10.28 -26.01 8.82
C ASP A 52 9.42 -25.22 7.82
N ASP A 53 8.13 -24.99 8.12
CA ASP A 53 7.25 -24.18 7.28
C ASP A 53 7.68 -22.70 7.24
N ALA A 54 8.13 -22.15 8.38
CA ALA A 54 8.66 -20.79 8.43
C ALA A 54 9.97 -20.65 7.65
N GLN A 55 10.88 -21.63 7.74
CA GLN A 55 12.12 -21.64 6.97
C GLN A 55 11.84 -21.69 5.45
N ASN A 56 10.87 -22.51 5.03
CA ASN A 56 10.44 -22.58 3.64
C ASN A 56 9.80 -21.25 3.18
N GLY A 57 8.95 -20.63 4.01
CA GLY A 57 8.33 -19.34 3.73
C GLY A 57 9.34 -18.19 3.63
N THR A 58 10.30 -18.12 4.56
CA THR A 58 11.39 -17.13 4.53
C THR A 58 12.21 -17.24 3.25
N GLY A 59 12.55 -18.46 2.83
CA GLY A 59 13.30 -18.68 1.59
C GLY A 59 12.58 -18.17 0.34
N ILE A 60 11.27 -18.38 0.25
CA ILE A 60 10.42 -17.87 -0.85
C ILE A 60 10.41 -16.35 -0.85
N LEU A 61 10.19 -15.71 0.31
CA LEU A 61 10.15 -14.25 0.43
C LEU A 61 11.50 -13.61 0.09
N LEU A 62 12.62 -14.21 0.52
CA LEU A 62 13.95 -13.77 0.12
C LEU A 62 14.19 -13.91 -1.40
N GLY A 63 13.64 -14.95 -2.03
CA GLY A 63 13.59 -15.09 -3.50
C GLY A 63 12.89 -13.90 -4.16
N LEU A 64 11.62 -13.69 -3.78
CA LEU A 64 10.80 -12.60 -4.32
C LEU A 64 11.41 -11.22 -4.11
N ALA A 65 12.04 -10.98 -2.95
CA ALA A 65 12.71 -9.73 -2.64
C ALA A 65 13.92 -9.47 -3.55
N ARG A 66 14.72 -10.51 -3.84
CA ARG A 66 15.87 -10.43 -4.75
C ARG A 66 15.41 -10.19 -6.19
N ASP A 67 14.36 -10.87 -6.63
CA ASP A 67 13.77 -10.67 -7.96
C ASP A 67 13.25 -9.23 -8.10
N ALA A 68 12.52 -8.73 -7.10
CA ALA A 68 12.05 -7.34 -7.08
C ALA A 68 13.20 -6.33 -7.10
N MET A 69 14.29 -6.57 -6.36
CA MET A 69 15.48 -5.71 -6.42
C MET A 69 16.17 -5.74 -7.79
N HIS A 70 16.27 -6.92 -8.41
CA HIS A 70 16.83 -7.07 -9.75
C HIS A 70 15.99 -6.32 -10.79
N ASP A 71 14.66 -6.34 -10.65
CA ASP A 71 13.72 -5.61 -11.50
C ASP A 71 13.68 -4.10 -11.22
N GLY A 72 14.42 -3.62 -10.22
CA GLY A 72 14.41 -2.22 -9.79
C GLY A 72 13.16 -1.79 -9.01
N ARG A 73 12.33 -2.74 -8.57
CA ARG A 73 11.12 -2.51 -7.77
C ARG A 73 11.47 -2.46 -6.29
N LEU A 74 12.08 -1.38 -5.84
CA LEU A 74 12.53 -1.27 -4.45
C LEU A 74 11.37 -0.99 -3.49
N VAL A 75 10.63 0.09 -3.74
CA VAL A 75 9.54 0.58 -2.86
C VAL A 75 8.20 0.68 -3.57
N ALA A 76 8.23 0.59 -4.89
CA ALA A 76 7.07 0.58 -5.77
C ALA A 76 7.15 -0.55 -6.80
N PRO A 77 6.01 -1.01 -7.32
CA PRO A 77 4.65 -0.69 -6.88
C PRO A 77 4.29 -1.35 -5.54
N ALA A 78 3.20 -0.89 -4.91
CA ALA A 78 2.65 -1.52 -3.71
C ALA A 78 2.32 -3.00 -3.93
N GLY A 79 2.57 -3.86 -2.93
CA GLY A 79 2.27 -5.29 -3.00
C GLY A 79 3.26 -6.12 -3.83
N SER A 80 4.21 -5.48 -4.50
CA SER A 80 5.20 -6.17 -5.34
C SER A 80 6.50 -5.37 -5.39
N ASN A 81 7.13 -5.18 -4.25
CA ASN A 81 8.42 -4.51 -4.13
C ASN A 81 9.31 -5.20 -3.11
N ALA A 82 10.62 -4.96 -3.21
CA ALA A 82 11.62 -5.64 -2.41
C ALA A 82 11.49 -5.33 -0.91
N TYR A 83 11.18 -4.08 -0.55
CA TYR A 83 11.05 -3.68 0.85
C TYR A 83 9.92 -4.42 1.56
N GLU A 84 8.75 -4.54 0.94
CA GLU A 84 7.63 -5.30 1.51
C GLU A 84 7.97 -6.78 1.73
N PHE A 85 8.67 -7.41 0.78
CA PHE A 85 9.10 -8.81 0.93
C PHE A 85 10.15 -8.98 2.04
N TYR A 86 11.15 -8.11 2.12
CA TYR A 86 12.15 -8.16 3.19
C TYR A 86 11.56 -7.85 4.58
N LEU A 87 10.64 -6.89 4.68
CA LEU A 87 9.92 -6.62 5.93
C LEU A 87 9.09 -7.83 6.35
N SER A 88 8.45 -8.52 5.40
CA SER A 88 7.75 -9.79 5.67
C SER A 88 8.69 -10.87 6.19
N VAL A 89 9.93 -10.95 5.68
CA VAL A 89 10.98 -11.82 6.23
C VAL A 89 11.28 -11.44 7.68
N LEU A 90 11.44 -10.14 7.98
CA LEU A 90 11.73 -9.69 9.35
C LEU A 90 10.55 -9.92 10.33
N GLN A 91 9.31 -9.98 9.83
CA GLN A 91 8.17 -10.37 10.66
C GLN A 91 8.22 -11.85 11.07
N LEU A 92 8.74 -12.73 10.21
CA LEU A 92 8.95 -14.14 10.51
C LEU A 92 10.23 -14.39 11.32
N GLU A 93 11.31 -13.71 10.93
CA GLU A 93 12.66 -13.82 11.47
C GLU A 93 13.25 -12.43 11.74
N PRO A 94 12.99 -11.83 12.92
CA PRO A 94 13.41 -10.47 13.24
C PRO A 94 14.94 -10.24 13.17
N GLN A 95 15.73 -11.30 13.26
CA GLN A 95 17.19 -11.27 13.23
C GLN A 95 17.78 -11.81 11.92
N ASN A 96 16.99 -11.95 10.85
CA ASN A 96 17.49 -12.46 9.58
C ASN A 96 18.55 -11.48 9.01
N PRO A 97 19.83 -11.89 8.94
CA PRO A 97 20.91 -10.98 8.56
C PRO A 97 20.80 -10.55 7.09
N THR A 98 20.32 -11.44 6.21
CA THR A 98 20.17 -11.17 4.78
C THR A 98 19.14 -10.07 4.53
N ALA A 99 17.98 -10.12 5.18
CA ALA A 99 16.96 -9.09 5.03
C ALA A 99 17.39 -7.75 5.63
N GLN A 100 17.98 -7.75 6.83
CA GLN A 100 18.48 -6.52 7.46
C GLN A 100 19.58 -5.85 6.63
N GLU A 101 20.52 -6.63 6.11
CA GLU A 101 21.60 -6.12 5.29
C GLU A 101 21.08 -5.55 3.98
N ALA A 102 20.21 -6.27 3.28
CA ALA A 102 19.62 -5.82 2.03
C ALA A 102 18.86 -4.49 2.22
N LEU A 103 17.99 -4.40 3.23
CA LEU A 103 17.22 -3.18 3.52
C LEU A 103 18.11 -1.98 3.85
N ARG A 104 19.20 -2.21 4.59
CA ARG A 104 20.19 -1.17 4.94
C ARG A 104 20.98 -0.71 3.72
N GLU A 105 21.43 -1.64 2.89
CA GLU A 105 22.24 -1.36 1.70
C GLU A 105 21.42 -0.64 0.61
N SER A 106 20.17 -1.06 0.40
CA SER A 106 19.30 -0.46 -0.62
C SER A 106 18.71 0.89 -0.20
N PHE A 107 18.80 1.26 1.08
CA PHE A 107 18.15 2.45 1.63
C PHE A 107 18.46 3.75 0.87
N PRO A 108 19.73 4.08 0.55
CA PRO A 108 20.02 5.31 -0.18
C PRO A 108 19.38 5.33 -1.57
N ARG A 109 19.29 4.18 -2.25
CA ARG A 109 18.67 4.08 -3.58
C ARG A 109 17.16 4.23 -3.50
N ALA A 110 16.53 3.58 -2.52
CA ALA A 110 15.10 3.71 -2.26
C ALA A 110 14.71 5.16 -1.92
N ALA A 111 15.54 5.86 -1.12
CA ALA A 111 15.30 7.28 -0.81
C ALA A 111 15.33 8.17 -2.06
N VAL A 112 16.21 7.88 -3.03
CA VAL A 112 16.25 8.61 -4.33
C VAL A 112 15.01 8.31 -5.18
N GLU A 113 14.52 7.07 -5.19
CA GLU A 113 13.29 6.69 -5.88
C GLU A 113 12.08 7.45 -5.33
N ILE A 114 11.94 7.50 -4.00
CA ILE A 114 10.90 8.29 -3.33
C ILE A 114 11.02 9.76 -3.68
N GLU A 115 12.25 10.29 -3.69
CA GLU A 115 12.48 11.67 -4.06
C GLU A 115 11.97 11.97 -5.49
N HIS A 116 12.19 11.03 -6.41
CA HIS A 116 11.66 11.10 -7.77
C HIS A 116 10.13 11.04 -7.77
N THR A 117 9.50 10.13 -7.03
CA THR A 117 8.03 10.04 -6.90
C THR A 117 7.42 11.36 -6.41
N ILE A 118 8.08 12.04 -5.45
CA ILE A 118 7.68 13.39 -5.00
C ILE A 118 7.81 14.41 -6.15
N ASN A 119 8.93 14.36 -6.90
CA ASN A 119 9.18 15.30 -8.00
C ASN A 119 8.20 15.12 -9.17
N THR A 120 7.67 13.92 -9.38
CA THR A 120 6.63 13.65 -10.39
C THR A 120 5.22 13.98 -9.91
N PHE A 121 5.07 14.57 -8.72
CA PHE A 121 3.80 14.91 -8.08
C PHE A 121 2.89 13.70 -7.80
N ASP A 122 3.44 12.50 -7.70
CA ASP A 122 2.69 11.34 -7.20
C ASP A 122 2.75 11.31 -5.67
N LEU A 123 2.06 12.28 -5.06
CA LEU A 123 2.21 12.61 -3.64
C LEU A 123 1.63 11.54 -2.72
N GLU A 124 0.65 10.77 -3.19
CA GLU A 124 0.06 9.67 -2.42
C GLU A 124 0.97 8.45 -2.44
N GLU A 125 1.56 8.12 -3.60
CA GLU A 125 2.51 7.03 -3.69
C GLU A 125 3.79 7.34 -2.90
N ALA A 126 4.33 8.55 -3.04
CA ALA A 126 5.48 8.99 -2.26
C ALA A 126 5.21 8.90 -0.74
N ARG A 127 3.98 9.19 -0.30
CA ARG A 127 3.63 9.05 1.12
C ARG A 127 3.72 7.61 1.58
N ARG A 128 3.15 6.69 0.80
CA ARG A 128 3.18 5.25 1.08
C ARG A 128 4.60 4.72 1.12
N GLU A 129 5.44 5.10 0.16
CA GLU A 129 6.84 4.65 0.11
C GLU A 129 7.67 5.16 1.31
N ILE A 130 7.45 6.43 1.73
CA ILE A 130 8.07 6.96 2.96
C ILE A 130 7.64 6.16 4.19
N ASP A 131 6.35 5.85 4.29
CA ASP A 131 5.80 5.10 5.42
C ASP A 131 6.35 3.66 5.44
N LEU A 132 6.55 3.04 4.27
CA LEU A 132 7.19 1.74 4.12
C LEU A 132 8.64 1.74 4.62
N LEU A 133 9.46 2.72 4.22
CA LEU A 133 10.84 2.81 4.71
C LEU A 133 10.92 3.12 6.21
N ARG A 134 9.91 3.81 6.75
CA ARG A 134 9.81 4.12 8.18
C ARG A 134 9.57 2.87 9.04
N GLU A 135 8.99 1.81 8.46
CA GLU A 135 8.83 0.53 9.15
C GLU A 135 10.19 -0.14 9.44
N PHE A 136 11.19 0.09 8.59
CA PHE A 136 12.55 -0.39 8.82
C PHE A 136 13.37 0.52 9.74
N ASP A 137 13.39 1.83 9.45
CA ASP A 137 14.17 2.80 10.24
C ASP A 137 13.34 4.07 10.49
N SER A 138 12.64 4.09 11.63
CA SER A 138 11.75 5.19 11.98
C SER A 138 12.46 6.51 12.28
N ASN A 139 13.75 6.44 12.65
CA ASN A 139 14.52 7.58 13.15
C ASN A 139 15.49 8.13 12.09
N ASN A 140 15.35 7.71 10.83
CA ASN A 140 16.21 8.15 9.75
C ASN A 140 15.98 9.63 9.38
N PHE A 141 17.04 10.43 9.42
CA PHE A 141 16.99 11.85 9.03
C PHE A 141 16.54 12.05 7.57
N THR A 142 16.91 11.15 6.67
CA THR A 142 16.51 11.22 5.25
C THR A 142 14.99 11.14 5.09
N LEU A 143 14.32 10.29 5.88
CA LEU A 143 12.86 10.19 5.84
C LEU A 143 12.18 11.44 6.41
N ALA A 144 12.79 12.09 7.40
CA ALA A 144 12.31 13.38 7.89
C ALA A 144 12.41 14.46 6.80
N LEU A 145 13.52 14.51 6.05
CA LEU A 145 13.70 15.43 4.94
C LEU A 145 12.68 15.16 3.81
N LEU A 146 12.51 13.90 3.38
CA LEU A 146 11.54 13.51 2.36
C LEU A 146 10.10 13.84 2.78
N SER A 147 9.75 13.64 4.05
CA SER A 147 8.44 14.01 4.59
C SER A 147 8.20 15.52 4.53
N GLY A 148 9.22 16.33 4.81
CA GLY A 148 9.18 17.78 4.65
C GLY A 148 8.97 18.19 3.19
N LYS A 149 9.71 17.58 2.26
CA LYS A 149 9.58 17.81 0.81
C LYS A 149 8.18 17.47 0.31
N LEU A 150 7.65 16.30 0.69
CA LEU A 150 6.29 15.88 0.37
C LEU A 150 5.24 16.86 0.90
N SER A 151 5.39 17.32 2.14
CA SER A 151 4.46 18.28 2.76
C SER A 151 4.46 19.62 2.01
N ALA A 152 5.64 20.10 1.61
CA ALA A 152 5.76 21.31 0.79
C ALA A 152 5.08 21.14 -0.58
N ALA A 153 5.30 20.01 -1.25
CA ALA A 153 4.69 19.70 -2.54
C ALA A 153 3.14 19.64 -2.43
N ARG A 154 2.61 18.99 -1.40
CA ARG A 154 1.16 18.93 -1.13
C ARG A 154 0.55 20.31 -0.92
N ASN A 155 1.19 21.16 -0.12
CA ASN A 155 0.72 22.53 0.10
C ASN A 155 0.64 23.36 -1.18
N ILE A 156 1.57 23.14 -2.12
CA ILE A 156 1.55 23.80 -3.42
C ILE A 156 0.36 23.30 -4.25
N ALA A 157 0.15 21.98 -4.33
CA ALA A 157 -0.96 21.38 -5.06
C ALA A 157 -2.32 21.86 -4.51
N THR A 158 -2.51 21.86 -3.18
CA THR A 158 -3.74 22.35 -2.55
C THR A 158 -4.04 23.80 -2.92
N LYS A 159 -3.04 24.69 -2.83
CA LYS A 159 -3.20 26.11 -3.20
C LYS A 159 -3.57 26.31 -4.66
N GLN A 160 -3.05 25.47 -5.56
CA GLN A 160 -3.39 25.52 -6.98
C GLN A 160 -4.86 25.17 -7.20
N HIS A 161 -5.34 24.10 -6.57
CA HIS A 161 -6.75 23.70 -6.64
C HIS A 161 -7.70 24.73 -6.05
N GLU A 162 -7.33 25.35 -4.91
CA GLU A 162 -8.10 26.43 -4.30
C GLU A 162 -8.22 27.64 -5.24
N ALA A 163 -7.09 28.10 -5.80
CA ALA A 163 -7.08 29.23 -6.73
C ALA A 163 -7.87 28.96 -8.01
N GLU A 164 -7.85 27.72 -8.52
CA GLU A 164 -8.66 27.33 -9.67
C GLU A 164 -10.16 27.34 -9.35
N ALA A 165 -10.55 26.81 -8.19
CA ALA A 165 -11.94 26.84 -7.74
C ALA A 165 -12.46 28.28 -7.59
N GLU A 166 -11.66 29.17 -7.01
CA GLU A 166 -12.00 30.60 -6.88
C GLU A 166 -12.18 31.27 -8.25
N ARG A 167 -11.31 30.98 -9.22
CA ARG A 167 -11.42 31.51 -10.58
C ARG A 167 -12.71 31.05 -11.26
N ILE A 168 -13.07 29.78 -11.12
CA ILE A 168 -14.31 29.24 -11.68
C ILE A 168 -15.53 29.91 -11.03
N GLN A 169 -15.50 30.11 -9.71
CA GLN A 169 -16.59 30.79 -8.99
C GLN A 169 -16.75 32.25 -9.44
N GLN A 170 -15.65 32.99 -9.58
CA GLN A 170 -15.67 34.37 -10.06
C GLN A 170 -16.22 34.46 -11.48
N ALA A 171 -15.75 33.59 -12.40
CA ALA A 171 -16.25 33.55 -13.77
C ALA A 171 -17.75 33.25 -13.84
N ASN A 172 -18.25 32.35 -12.99
CA ASN A 172 -19.68 32.03 -12.92
C ASN A 172 -20.51 33.19 -12.35
N ALA A 173 -20.00 33.89 -11.32
CA ALA A 173 -20.65 35.06 -10.75
C ALA A 173 -20.73 36.22 -11.76
N ASP A 174 -19.65 36.48 -12.49
CA ASP A 174 -19.60 37.50 -13.54
C ASP A 174 -20.57 37.21 -14.69
N ASN A 175 -20.69 35.95 -15.10
CA ASN A 175 -21.65 35.53 -16.12
C ASN A 175 -23.10 35.69 -15.64
N ALA A 176 -23.39 35.36 -14.38
CA ALA A 176 -24.71 35.55 -13.80
C ALA A 176 -25.10 37.03 -13.68
N ALA A 177 -24.14 37.92 -13.39
CA ALA A 177 -24.38 39.37 -13.31
C ALA A 177 -24.62 40.03 -14.68
N ARG A 178 -24.23 39.36 -15.79
CA ARG A 178 -24.43 39.84 -17.17
C ARG A 178 -25.76 39.39 -17.78
N MET A 179 -26.48 38.46 -17.15
CA MET A 179 -27.80 37.98 -17.59
C MET A 179 -28.92 38.79 -16.94
#